data_AF-A0AAE0Z4L8-F1
#
_entry.id   AF-A0AAE0Z4L8-F1
#
_cell.length_a   1.000
_cell.length_b   1.000
_cell.length_c   1.000
_cell.angle_alpha   90.00
_cell.angle_beta   90.00
_cell.angle_gamma   90.00
#
_symmetry.space_group_name_H-M   'P 1'
#
loop_
_entity.id
_entity.type
_entity.pdbx_description
1 polymer ?
#
loop_
_entity_poly.entity_id
_entity_poly.type
_entity_poly.pdbx_seq_one_letter_code
_entity_poly.pdbx_strand_id
1 'polypeptide(L)'
;MCSDRVITVLVVTLAVISLYACTAQTPCTNGWFGPNCQYQCHCAGSAPCDKHDGSCSSGCHQDWFGPACQYGEALIIAITWFAFRKSTWHQ
;
A
#
# COMPACT_ATOMS: atom_id res chain seq x y z
N MET A 1 -3.10 13.30 0.13
CA MET A 1 -2.90 14.58 -0.59
C MET A 1 -3.36 14.38 -2.03
N CYS A 2 -4.48 14.98 -2.47
CA CYS A 2 -4.72 15.13 -3.91
C CYS A 2 -3.68 16.12 -4.41
N SER A 3 -2.92 15.74 -5.44
CA SER A 3 -1.84 16.57 -5.97
C SER A 3 -2.40 17.94 -6.38
N ASP A 4 -1.99 18.98 -5.66
CA ASP A 4 -2.36 20.40 -5.82
C ASP A 4 -1.84 20.99 -7.14
N ARG A 5 -2.28 20.48 -8.30
CA ARG A 5 -2.03 21.09 -9.61
C ARG A 5 -3.31 21.24 -10.43
N VAL A 6 -4.32 21.85 -9.79
CA VAL A 6 -5.60 22.24 -10.42
C VAL A 6 -5.56 23.67 -10.98
N ILE A 7 -4.44 24.40 -10.93
CA ILE A 7 -4.45 25.86 -11.17
C ILE A 7 -3.77 26.32 -12.49
N THR A 8 -3.16 25.44 -13.28
CA THR A 8 -2.51 25.85 -14.55
C THR A 8 -2.64 24.67 -15.51
N VAL A 9 -3.52 24.63 -16.52
CA VAL A 9 -3.42 25.42 -17.75
C VAL A 9 -4.82 25.55 -18.39
N LEU A 10 -5.55 26.61 -18.03
CA LEU A 10 -6.35 27.50 -18.90
C LEU A 10 -7.39 26.97 -19.93
N VAL A 11 -7.62 25.66 -20.13
CA VAL A 11 -8.51 25.16 -21.21
C VAL A 11 -9.82 24.59 -20.66
N VAL A 12 -10.63 25.54 -20.20
CA VAL A 12 -12.08 25.59 -20.28
C VAL A 12 -12.66 24.78 -21.45
N THR A 13 -13.04 23.52 -21.23
CA THR A 13 -14.08 22.86 -22.05
C THR A 13 -15.22 22.46 -21.11
N LEU A 14 -16.20 23.36 -21.03
CA LEU A 14 -17.27 23.51 -20.03
C LEU A 14 -18.24 22.32 -19.84
N ALA A 15 -17.92 21.12 -20.32
CA ALA A 15 -18.78 19.94 -20.26
C ALA A 15 -18.19 18.78 -19.43
N VAL A 16 -16.89 18.80 -19.08
CA VAL A 16 -16.22 17.60 -18.51
C VAL A 16 -15.85 17.74 -17.03
N ILE A 17 -15.94 18.94 -16.46
CA ILE A 17 -15.56 19.23 -15.06
C ILE A 17 -16.73 18.97 -14.08
N SER A 18 -17.55 17.96 -14.35
CA SER A 18 -18.55 17.43 -13.40
C SER A 18 -18.19 16.01 -12.93
N LEU A 19 -17.04 15.47 -13.35
CA LEU A 19 -16.68 14.06 -13.15
C LEU A 19 -15.43 13.83 -12.28
N TYR A 20 -14.73 14.88 -11.86
CA TYR A 20 -13.72 14.76 -10.80
C TYR A 20 -14.42 14.76 -9.44
N ALA A 21 -15.15 13.69 -9.17
CA ALA A 21 -15.46 13.35 -7.80
C ALA A 21 -14.12 13.05 -7.11
N CYS A 22 -13.60 14.02 -6.33
CA CYS A 22 -12.87 13.65 -5.13
C CYS A 22 -13.90 12.98 -4.22
N THR A 23 -14.22 11.70 -4.50
CA THR A 23 -14.85 10.88 -3.49
C THR A 23 -13.85 10.93 -2.34
N ALA A 24 -14.23 11.57 -1.24
CA ALA A 24 -13.49 11.47 -0.02
C ALA A 24 -13.58 9.99 0.36
N GLN A 25 -12.62 9.19 -0.11
CA GLN A 25 -12.44 7.85 0.38
C GLN A 25 -12.18 8.06 1.87
N THR A 26 -13.14 7.65 2.70
CA THR A 26 -12.95 7.64 4.14
C THR A 26 -11.62 6.97 4.41
N PRO A 27 -10.68 7.65 5.09
CA PRO A 27 -9.33 7.14 5.22
C PRO A 27 -9.39 5.76 5.88
N CYS A 28 -8.76 4.77 5.27
CA CYS A 28 -8.75 3.41 5.79
C CYS A 28 -8.23 3.38 7.22
N THR A 29 -8.74 2.41 7.99
CA THR A 29 -8.19 2.07 9.31
C THR A 29 -6.71 1.74 9.17
N ASN A 30 -5.93 2.02 10.21
CA ASN A 30 -4.51 1.69 10.22
C ASN A 30 -4.30 0.21 9.87
N GLY A 31 -3.36 -0.07 8.98
CA GLY A 31 -3.11 -1.41 8.48
C GLY A 31 -3.88 -1.79 7.21
N TRP A 32 -4.72 -0.91 6.66
CA TRP A 32 -5.54 -1.18 5.48
C TRP A 32 -5.37 -0.13 4.39
N PHE A 33 -5.45 -0.56 3.13
CA PHE A 33 -5.27 0.28 1.96
C PHE A 33 -6.05 -0.24 0.73
N GLY A 34 -6.03 0.55 -0.35
CA GLY A 34 -6.69 0.24 -1.61
C GLY A 34 -8.18 0.57 -1.65
N PRO A 35 -8.85 0.30 -2.78
CA PRO A 35 -10.27 0.63 -2.94
C PRO A 35 -11.11 -0.12 -1.91
N ASN A 36 -11.98 0.61 -1.22
CA ASN A 36 -12.81 0.09 -0.13
C ASN A 36 -12.02 -0.54 1.04
N CYS A 37 -10.72 -0.20 1.19
CA CYS A 37 -9.87 -0.74 2.25
C CYS A 37 -9.80 -2.26 2.27
N GLN A 38 -9.79 -2.90 1.09
CA GLN A 38 -9.83 -4.35 0.98
C GLN A 38 -8.48 -5.05 1.20
N TYR A 39 -7.37 -4.31 1.17
CA TYR A 39 -6.04 -4.88 1.33
C TYR A 39 -5.45 -4.54 2.69
N GLN A 40 -4.91 -5.56 3.36
CA GLN A 40 -4.21 -5.41 4.63
C GLN A 40 -2.69 -5.38 4.40
N CYS A 41 -2.00 -4.45 5.06
CA CYS A 41 -0.55 -4.34 5.02
C CYS A 41 0.08 -4.87 6.32
N HIS A 42 1.27 -5.46 6.21
CA HIS A 42 2.01 -6.02 7.33
C HIS A 42 3.43 -5.44 7.39
N CYS A 43 3.52 -4.17 7.77
CA CYS A 43 4.80 -3.48 7.91
C CYS A 43 5.61 -3.96 9.11
N ALA A 44 6.94 -3.86 9.02
CA ALA A 44 7.83 -4.09 10.15
C ALA A 44 7.71 -2.94 11.17
N GLY A 45 7.71 -3.27 12.47
CA GLY A 45 7.45 -2.29 13.51
C GLY A 45 5.99 -1.83 13.54
N SER A 46 5.57 -1.19 14.63
CA SER A 46 4.16 -0.83 14.87
C SER A 46 3.65 0.34 14.01
N ALA A 47 4.34 0.66 12.91
CA ALA A 47 3.99 1.77 12.04
C ALA A 47 2.88 1.35 11.05
N PRO A 48 1.81 2.16 10.90
CA PRO A 48 0.82 1.92 9.86
C PRO A 48 1.42 2.17 8.46
N CYS A 49 1.00 1.39 7.46
CA CYS A 49 1.32 1.69 6.07
C CYS A 49 0.66 2.98 5.58
N ASP A 50 1.20 3.53 4.49
CA ASP A 50 0.59 4.66 3.79
C ASP A 50 -0.81 4.29 3.26
N LYS A 51 -1.79 5.17 3.45
CA LYS A 51 -3.20 4.91 3.10
C LYS A 51 -3.47 5.03 1.59
N HIS A 52 -2.59 5.69 0.85
CA HIS A 52 -2.72 5.90 -0.59
C HIS A 52 -2.20 4.71 -1.39
N ASP A 53 -1.05 4.16 -1.04
CA ASP A 53 -0.39 3.08 -1.80
C ASP A 53 -0.11 1.80 -1.00
N GLY A 54 -0.28 1.81 0.33
CA GLY A 54 0.02 0.68 1.20
C GLY A 54 1.50 0.51 1.52
N SER A 55 2.37 1.46 1.15
CA SER A 55 3.81 1.35 1.33
C SER A 55 4.22 1.37 2.82
N CYS A 56 5.29 0.62 3.12
CA CYS A 56 5.85 0.49 4.47
C CYS A 56 7.25 1.12 4.52
N SER A 57 7.43 2.20 5.30
CA SER A 57 8.74 2.88 5.42
C SER A 57 9.82 2.03 6.08
N SER A 58 9.39 1.08 6.92
CA SER A 58 10.24 0.16 7.69
C SER A 58 10.44 -1.19 7.02
N GLY A 59 9.87 -1.40 5.82
CA GLY A 59 9.83 -2.72 5.17
C GLY A 59 8.75 -3.63 5.74
N CYS A 60 8.82 -4.93 5.40
CA CYS A 60 7.79 -5.91 5.75
C CYS A 60 8.08 -6.66 7.04
N HIS A 61 7.02 -7.02 7.76
CA HIS A 61 7.10 -7.95 8.87
C HIS A 61 7.66 -9.30 8.38
N GLN A 62 8.30 -10.04 9.28
CA GLN A 62 8.79 -11.39 9.00
C GLN A 62 7.68 -12.23 8.34
N ASP A 63 8.03 -12.88 7.23
CA ASP A 63 7.18 -13.75 6.41
C ASP A 63 6.10 -13.05 5.57
N TRP A 64 6.17 -11.72 5.48
CA TRP A 64 5.34 -10.91 4.58
C TRP A 64 6.19 -10.30 3.46
N PHE A 65 5.59 -10.15 2.28
CA PHE A 65 6.24 -9.61 1.09
C PHE A 65 5.24 -8.93 0.15
N GLY A 66 5.78 -8.33 -0.91
CA GLY A 66 5.04 -7.52 -1.87
C GLY A 66 5.20 -6.02 -1.62
N PRO A 67 4.75 -5.17 -2.56
CA PRO A 67 4.94 -3.71 -2.48
C PRO A 67 4.38 -3.05 -1.21
N ALA A 68 3.33 -3.66 -0.65
CA ALA A 68 2.65 -3.20 0.55
C ALA A 68 2.68 -4.24 1.68
N CYS A 69 3.58 -5.24 1.58
CA CYS A 69 3.66 -6.35 2.54
C CYS A 69 2.31 -7.07 2.71
N GLN A 70 1.58 -7.23 1.60
CA GLN A 70 0.20 -7.74 1.61
C GLN A 70 0.11 -9.26 1.44
N TYR A 71 1.20 -9.90 1.00
CA TYR A 71 1.24 -11.34 0.78
C TYR A 71 1.99 -11.99 1.94
N GLY A 72 1.30 -12.86 2.67
CA GLY A 72 1.89 -13.63 3.76
C GLY A 72 2.20 -15.03 3.27
N GLU A 73 3.43 -15.49 3.47
CA GLU A 73 3.80 -16.88 3.20
C GLU A 73 3.25 -17.80 4.30
N ALA A 74 1.94 -18.06 4.28
CA ALA A 74 1.29 -19.00 5.21
C ALA A 74 1.63 -20.47 4.92
N LEU A 75 2.31 -20.77 3.80
CA LEU A 75 2.58 -22.14 3.36
C LEU A 75 4.06 -22.56 3.42
N ILE A 76 5.02 -21.64 3.55
CA ILE A 76 6.46 -21.98 3.49
C ILE A 76 7.03 -22.38 4.87
N ILE A 77 6.45 -21.88 5.97
CA ILE A 77 6.92 -22.17 7.35
C ILE A 77 6.63 -23.63 7.77
N ALA A 78 5.62 -24.27 7.16
CA ALA A 78 5.32 -25.68 7.42
C ALA A 78 6.29 -26.66 6.73
N ILE A 79 6.98 -26.24 5.66
CA ILE A 79 7.76 -27.14 4.79
C ILE A 79 9.28 -26.92 4.85
N THR A 80 9.77 -25.85 5.49
CA THR A 80 11.19 -25.44 5.38
C THR A 80 11.93 -25.25 6.70
N TRP A 81 11.98 -26.29 7.54
CA TRP A 81 13.13 -26.47 8.42
C TRP A 81 14.40 -26.94 7.68
N PHE A 82 14.36 -27.18 6.35
CA PHE A 82 15.41 -27.97 5.68
C PHE A 82 16.28 -27.34 4.58
N ALA A 83 16.06 -26.15 4.00
CA ALA A 83 17.02 -25.66 3.00
C ALA A 83 17.01 -24.15 2.68
N PHE A 84 18.07 -23.45 3.14
CA PHE A 84 18.91 -22.58 2.31
C PHE A 84 18.60 -21.10 1.99
N ARG A 85 17.57 -20.40 2.48
CA ARG A 85 17.46 -18.94 2.16
C ARG A 85 17.08 -18.01 3.31
N LYS A 86 17.83 -18.08 4.42
CA LYS A 86 18.09 -16.89 5.26
C LYS A 86 19.50 -16.34 5.01
N SER A 87 19.91 -16.15 3.75
CA SER A 87 21.29 -15.70 3.45
C SER A 87 21.46 -14.51 2.52
N THR A 88 20.48 -14.08 1.71
CA THR A 88 20.68 -12.90 0.83
C THR A 88 19.36 -12.26 0.39
N TRP A 89 18.83 -11.34 1.20
CA TRP A 89 18.14 -10.14 0.69
C TRP A 89 18.52 -8.97 1.61
N HIS A 90 19.63 -8.33 1.23
CA HIS A 90 20.11 -7.00 1.57
C HIS A 90 19.84 -6.41 2.96
N GLN A 91 20.89 -6.38 3.79
CA GLN A 91 21.85 -5.26 3.69
C GLN A 91 23.07 -5.76 2.91
#